data_AF-A0A7W0LMR9-F1
#
_entry.id   AF-A0A7W0LMR9-F1
#
_cell.length_a   1.000
_cell.length_b   1.000
_cell.length_c   1.000
_cell.angle_alpha   90.00
_cell.angle_beta   90.00
_cell.angle_gamma   90.00
#
_symmetry.space_group_name_H-M   'P 1'
#
loop_
_entity.id
_entity.type
_entity.pdbx_description
1 polymer ?
#
loop_
_entity_poly.entity_id
_entity_poly.type
_entity_poly.pdbx_seq_one_letter_code
_entity_poly.pdbx_strand_id
1 'polypeptide(L)' 'MSAELEDFARQLEEAAARLRSGEPGPEEAAALVERCAELAAGAGQELEREAREARSESPGQERLL' A
#
# COMPACT_ATOMS: atom_id res chain seq x y z
N MET A 1 3.69 11.28 -4.16
CA MET A 1 3.02 10.00 -3.86
C MET A 1 1.78 10.00 -4.72
N SER A 2 1.50 8.95 -5.49
CA SER A 2 0.27 8.93 -6.30
C SER A 2 -0.98 9.02 -5.42
N ALA A 3 -2.08 9.44 -6.01
CA ALA A 3 -3.39 9.42 -5.35
C ALA A 3 -3.80 8.00 -4.89
N GLU A 4 -3.33 6.96 -5.60
CA GLU A 4 -3.59 5.57 -5.26
C GLU A 4 -2.84 5.15 -3.99
N LEU A 5 -1.56 5.52 -3.85
CA LEU A 5 -0.80 5.29 -2.62
C LEU A 5 -1.32 6.10 -1.43
N GLU A 6 -1.76 7.34 -1.65
CA GLU A 6 -2.42 8.15 -0.62
C GLU A 6 -3.70 7.50 -0.13
N ASP A 7 -4.49 6.90 -1.03
CA ASP A 7 -5.70 6.18 -0.65
C ASP A 7 -5.40 4.90 0.14
N PHE A 8 -4.41 4.11 -0.27
CA PHE A 8 -3.97 2.94 0.51
C PHE A 8 -3.49 3.33 1.91
N ALA A 9 -2.71 4.41 2.03
CA ALA A 9 -2.22 4.90 3.32
C ALA A 9 -3.39 5.34 4.23
N ARG A 10 -4.34 6.10 3.69
CA ARG A 10 -5.53 6.53 4.42
C ARG A 10 -6.35 5.34 4.94
N GLN A 11 -6.61 4.35 4.08
CA GLN A 11 -7.36 3.15 4.47
C GLN A 11 -6.63 2.33 5.54
N LEU A 12 -5.30 2.22 5.46
CA LEU A 12 -4.48 1.55 6.47
C LEU A 12 -4.56 2.29 7.82
N GLU A 13 -4.47 3.61 7.81
CA GLU A 13 -4.56 4.43 9.02
C GLU A 13 -5.92 4.29 9.71
N GLU A 14 -7.02 4.28 8.94
CA GLU A 14 -8.38 4.07 9.43
C GLU A 14 -8.54 2.68 10.09
N ALA A 15 -8.12 1.62 9.40
CA ALA A 15 -8.18 0.26 9.94
C ALA A 15 -7.31 0.08 11.20
N ALA A 16 -6.11 0.65 11.19
CA ALA A 16 -5.22 0.62 12.33
C ALA A 16 -5.74 1.45 13.51
N ALA A 17 -6.40 2.58 13.26
CA ALA A 17 -7.05 3.38 14.30
C ALA A 17 -8.18 2.59 14.98
N ARG A 18 -8.99 1.85 14.19
CA ARG A 18 -10.04 0.97 14.71
C ARG A 18 -9.48 -0.15 15.58
N LEU A 19 -8.37 -0.77 15.19
CA LEU A 19 -7.69 -1.77 16.02
C LEU A 19 -7.15 -1.17 17.32
N ARG A 20 -6.55 0.02 17.25
CA ARG A 20 -5.97 0.70 18.43
C ARG A 20 -7.02 1.22 19.41
N SER A 21 -8.27 1.43 18.98
CA SER A 21 -9.32 1.85 19.91
C SER A 21 -9.69 0.77 20.92
N GLY A 22 -9.38 -0.50 20.62
CA GLY A 22 -9.72 -1.65 21.49
C GLY A 22 -11.21 -1.97 21.55
N GLU A 23 -12.02 -1.30 20.74
CA GLU A 23 -13.45 -1.58 20.56
C GLU A 23 -13.76 -2.90 19.83
N PRO A 24 -13.02 -3.32 18.78
CA PRO A 24 -13.37 -4.52 18.03
C PRO A 24 -13.15 -5.79 18.86
N GLY A 25 -14.11 -6.72 18.76
CA GLY A 25 -13.97 -8.07 19.31
C GLY A 25 -12.94 -8.92 18.54
N PRO A 26 -12.58 -10.12 19.03
CA PRO A 26 -11.50 -10.93 18.45
C PRO A 26 -11.66 -11.25 16.95
N GLU A 27 -12.88 -11.60 16.51
CA GLU A 27 -13.15 -11.90 15.10
C GLU A 27 -13.08 -10.64 14.22
N GLU A 28 -13.63 -9.52 14.69
CA GLU A 28 -13.55 -8.23 14.00
C GLU A 28 -12.09 -7.75 13.91
N ALA A 29 -11.31 -7.93 14.98
CA ALA A 29 -9.90 -7.60 15.00
C ALA A 29 -9.09 -8.47 14.02
N ALA A 30 -9.38 -9.77 13.92
CA ALA A 30 -8.74 -10.64 12.93
C ALA A 30 -9.04 -10.17 11.50
N ALA A 31 -10.31 -9.87 11.19
CA ALA A 31 -10.71 -9.36 9.89
C ALA A 31 -10.05 -7.99 9.56
N LEU A 32 -9.91 -7.11 10.54
CA LEU A 32 -9.21 -5.84 10.37
C LEU A 32 -7.71 -6.03 10.10
N VAL A 33 -7.06 -6.99 10.76
CA VAL A 33 -5.66 -7.33 10.51
C VAL A 33 -5.45 -7.91 9.11
N GLU A 34 -6.33 -8.81 8.68
CA GLU A 34 -6.33 -9.35 7.30
C GLU A 34 -6.48 -8.23 6.28
N ARG A 35 -7.44 -7.32 6.50
CA ARG A 35 -7.63 -6.15 5.64
C ARG A 35 -6.41 -5.24 5.60
N CYS A 36 -5.72 -5.03 6.72
CA CYS A 36 -4.46 -4.29 6.74
C CYS A 36 -3.39 -4.98 5.89
N ALA A 37 -3.29 -6.32 5.94
CA ALA A 37 -2.34 -7.06 5.12
C ALA A 37 -2.63 -6.93 3.62
N GLU A 38 -3.91 -6.99 3.23
CA GLU A 38 -4.35 -6.78 1.84
C GLU A 38 -4.01 -5.37 1.34
N LEU A 39 -4.32 -4.34 2.13
CA LEU A 39 -4.00 -2.95 1.79
C LEU A 39 -2.50 -2.72 1.66
N ALA A 40 -1.69 -3.28 2.57
CA ALA A 40 -0.23 -3.18 2.51
C ALA A 40 0.34 -3.90 1.28
N ALA A 41 -0.22 -5.04 0.89
CA ALA A 41 0.17 -5.75 -0.32
C ALA A 41 -0.14 -4.92 -1.58
N GLY A 42 -1.34 -4.31 -1.64
CA GLY A 42 -1.73 -3.41 -2.73
C GLY A 42 -0.81 -2.18 -2.83
N ALA A 43 -0.54 -1.52 -1.70
CA ALA A 43 0.39 -0.39 -1.66
C ALA A 43 1.80 -0.77 -2.12
N GLY A 44 2.29 -1.96 -1.75
CA GLY A 44 3.59 -2.45 -2.19
C GLY A 44 3.67 -2.69 -3.70
N GLN A 45 2.62 -3.24 -4.29
CA GLN A 45 2.53 -3.43 -5.75
C GLN A 45 2.51 -2.09 -6.49
N GLU A 46 1.78 -1.12 -5.94
CA GLU A 46 1.67 0.23 -6.52
C GLU A 46 2.99 1.00 -6.41
N LEU A 47 3.67 0.93 -5.26
CA LEU A 47 5.03 1.47 -5.09
C LEU A 47 6.02 0.87 -6.10
N GLU A 48 5.96 -0.44 -6.31
CA GLU A 48 6.82 -1.12 -7.28
C GLU A 48 6.49 -0.68 -8.72
N ARG A 49 5.22 -0.46 -9.05
CA ARG A 49 4.79 0.08 -10.34
C ARG A 49 5.36 1.47 -10.58
N GLU A 50 5.14 2.40 -9.65
CA GLU A 50 5.69 3.77 -9.73
C GLU A 50 7.22 3.75 -9.85
N ALA A 51 7.91 2.89 -9.09
CA ALA A 51 9.36 2.77 -9.13
C ALA A 51 9.87 2.28 -10.50
N ARG A 52 9.12 1.38 -11.18
CA ARG A 52 9.46 0.92 -12.54
C ARG A 52 9.21 1.98 -13.58
N GLU A 53 8.10 2.72 -13.47
CA GLU A 53 7.76 3.82 -14.37
C GLU A 53 8.83 4.92 -14.28
N ALA A 54 9.19 5.36 -13.06
CA ALA A 54 10.24 6.35 -12.84
C ALA A 54 11.62 5.91 -13.37
N ARG A 55 11.94 4.61 -13.32
CA ARG A 55 13.17 4.06 -13.93
C ARG A 55 13.11 4.02 -15.45
N SER A 56 11.93 3.76 -16.02
CA SER A 56 11.73 3.66 -17.48
C SER A 56 11.77 5.04 -18.16
N GLU A 57 11.44 6.11 -17.43
CA GLU A 57 11.50 7.49 -17.92
C GLU A 57 12.93 8.08 -17.97
N SER A 58 13.95 7.35 -17.50
CA SER A 58 15.34 7.79 -17.60
C SER A 58 15.86 7.62 -19.05
N PRO A 59 16.07 8.70 -19.83
CA PRO A 59 16.64 8.59 -21.18
C PRO A 59 18.13 8.30 -21.03
N GLY A 60 18.54 7.05 -21.27
CA GLY A 60 19.93 6.64 -21.09
C GLY A 60 20.20 5.13 -21.04
N GLN A 61 19.17 4.27 -21.08
CA GLN A 61 19.37 2.86 -21.40
C GLN A 61 19.40 2.67 -22.91
N GLU A 62 20.35 3.33 -23.58
CA GLU A 62 20.77 2.85 -24.89
C GLU A 62 21.34 1.46 -24.71
N ARG A 63 20.63 0.51 -25.30
CA ARG A 63 21.01 -0.89 -25.48
C ARG A 63 22.50 -0.96 -25.84
N LEU A 64 23.34 -1.42 -24.91
CA LEU A 64 24.70 -1.86 -25.21
C LEU A 64 24.58 -3.06 -26.17
N LEU A 65 24.66 -2.76 -27.47
CA LEU A 65 24.94 -3.72 -28.54
C LEU A 65 26.43 -4.04 -28.58
#